data_AF-A0A0N5AGM8-F1
#
_entry.id   AF-A0A0N5AGM8-F1
#
_cell.length_a   1.000
_cell.length_b   1.000
_cell.length_c   1.000
_cell.angle_alpha   90.00
_cell.angle_beta   90.00
_cell.angle_gamma   90.00
#
_symmetry.space_group_name_H-M   'P 1'
#
loop_
_entity.id
_entity.type
_entity.pdbx_description
1 polymer ?
#
loop_
_entity_poly.entity_id
_entity_poly.type
_entity_poly.pdbx_seq_one_letter_code
_entity_poly.pdbx_strand_id
1 'polypeptide(L)'
;MITDIQLGILANALGVTMLLLVVLFHYITVNQKRKSKGSVNSLIFSMIPQSPPSGPSHSVYSPLNNRNPASVGRGAIPSGSGYTSPNNQSCYLLCRFYGLLLNVFCYSSADRVGCLTAVRMSAGAKLSRYFRRLVRFKQMDFEFAVWQMVYLLVKPQKVYRNFMYRKRTKDQWARDDPAFLVLLALSLAVSSIIFALVMGLSFIAFVKFFLWVVFVDCIGVGLIIATALWFISNYYLRRVDDEDVEWGYCFDVHLNAFFPMLMFLHVLMPLTYPSLINYDALLPRFFGNTIWFVAVVYYIYITFLGYTALPILKNTHIFFYPITFLFIFYIATVTAGWNVSRTAFKFYHFRAGGTQ
;
A
#
# COMPACT_ATOMS: atom_id res chain seq x y z
N MET A 1 -22.72 -36.27 -0.47
CA MET A 1 -21.85 -36.91 0.55
C MET A 1 -20.46 -37.04 -0.04
N ILE A 2 -19.43 -36.55 0.65
CA ILE A 2 -18.03 -36.79 0.25
C ILE A 2 -17.69 -38.21 0.69
N THR A 3 -17.18 -39.04 -0.20
CA THR A 3 -16.78 -40.41 0.16
C THR A 3 -15.45 -40.39 0.91
N ASP A 4 -15.25 -41.31 1.85
CA ASP A 4 -14.02 -41.38 2.66
C ASP A 4 -12.75 -41.50 1.79
N ILE A 5 -12.89 -42.15 0.63
CA ILE A 5 -11.83 -42.27 -0.38
C ILE A 5 -11.47 -40.90 -0.99
N GLN A 6 -12.47 -40.08 -1.33
CA GLN A 6 -12.24 -38.72 -1.84
C GLN A 6 -11.60 -37.83 -0.78
N LEU A 7 -11.97 -38.01 0.50
CA LEU A 7 -11.37 -37.26 1.60
C LEU A 7 -9.91 -37.65 1.81
N GLY A 8 -9.57 -38.94 1.73
CA GLY A 8 -8.20 -39.44 1.85
C GLY A 8 -7.27 -38.96 0.72
N ILE A 9 -7.75 -39.03 -0.53
CA ILE A 9 -6.98 -38.53 -1.69
C ILE A 9 -6.77 -37.02 -1.58
N LEU A 10 -7.80 -36.28 -1.19
CA LEU A 10 -7.72 -34.84 -0.99
C LEU A 10 -6.74 -34.50 0.14
N ALA A 11 -6.80 -35.17 1.28
CA ALA A 11 -5.90 -34.93 2.41
C ALA A 11 -4.42 -35.16 2.03
N ASN A 12 -4.13 -36.23 1.28
CA ASN A 12 -2.78 -36.53 0.82
C ASN A 12 -2.29 -35.50 -0.22
N ALA A 13 -3.12 -35.16 -1.20
CA ALA A 13 -2.79 -34.13 -2.19
C ALA A 13 -2.53 -32.76 -1.54
N LEU A 14 -3.33 -32.41 -0.54
CA LEU A 14 -3.20 -31.16 0.21
C LEU A 14 -1.97 -31.16 1.14
N GLY A 15 -1.66 -32.28 1.79
CA GLY A 15 -0.46 -32.43 2.60
C GLY A 15 0.81 -32.26 1.77
N VAL A 16 0.86 -32.89 0.60
CA VAL A 16 1.97 -32.72 -0.36
C VAL A 16 2.04 -31.28 -0.85
N THR A 17 0.91 -30.65 -1.19
CA THR A 17 0.87 -29.25 -1.63
C THR A 17 1.36 -28.29 -0.54
N MET A 18 0.96 -28.52 0.71
CA MET A 18 1.40 -27.71 1.85
C MET A 18 2.91 -27.86 2.09
N LEU A 19 3.42 -29.09 2.01
CA LEU A 19 4.85 -29.37 2.17
C LEU A 19 5.68 -28.70 1.06
N LEU A 20 5.20 -28.75 -0.19
CA LEU A 20 5.83 -28.06 -1.32
C LEU A 20 5.77 -26.53 -1.17
N LEU A 21 4.68 -25.97 -0.65
CA LEU A 21 4.58 -24.53 -0.36
C LEU A 21 5.55 -24.09 0.74
N VAL A 22 5.72 -24.88 1.79
CA VAL A 22 6.70 -24.60 2.85
C VAL A 22 8.13 -24.66 2.30
N VAL A 23 8.44 -25.68 1.49
CA VAL A 23 9.74 -25.80 0.82
C VAL A 23 9.97 -24.63 -0.14
N LEU A 24 8.97 -24.24 -0.92
CA LEU A 24 9.04 -23.08 -1.83
C LEU A 24 9.22 -21.77 -1.07
N PHE A 25 8.48 -21.57 0.03
CA PHE A 25 8.63 -20.42 0.90
C PHE A 25 10.05 -20.33 1.47
N HIS A 26 10.59 -21.46 1.94
CA HIS A 26 11.95 -21.53 2.45
C HIS A 26 12.99 -21.27 1.35
N TYR A 27 12.79 -21.85 0.16
CA TYR A 27 13.64 -21.62 -1.02
C TYR A 27 13.66 -20.15 -1.43
N ILE A 28 12.49 -19.51 -1.57
CA ILE A 28 12.38 -18.08 -1.91
C ILE A 28 13.08 -17.24 -0.83
N THR A 29 12.85 -17.55 0.44
CA THR A 29 13.47 -16.82 1.57
C THR A 29 15.00 -16.92 1.54
N VAL A 30 15.55 -18.10 1.28
CA VAL A 30 17.01 -18.31 1.17
C VAL A 30 17.57 -17.60 -0.06
N ASN A 31 16.87 -17.63 -1.19
CA ASN A 31 17.37 -17.03 -2.43
C ASN A 31 17.31 -15.49 -2.39
N GLN A 32 16.33 -14.90 -1.69
CA GLN A 32 16.28 -13.46 -1.41
C GLN A 32 17.45 -13.01 -0.52
N LYS A 33 17.85 -13.80 0.49
CA LYS A 33 19.07 -13.53 1.29
C LYS A 33 20.33 -13.52 0.42
N ARG A 34 20.42 -14.39 -0.61
CA ARG A 34 21.56 -14.44 -1.55
C ARG A 34 21.58 -13.25 -2.52
N LYS A 35 20.44 -12.87 -3.11
CA LYS A 35 20.34 -11.68 -3.98
C LYS A 35 20.64 -10.38 -3.23
N SER A 36 20.20 -10.26 -1.97
CA SER A 36 20.52 -9.11 -1.13
C SER A 36 22.03 -8.98 -0.90
N LYS A 37 22.74 -10.08 -0.59
CA LYS A 37 24.22 -10.08 -0.46
C LYS A 37 24.93 -9.77 -1.78
N GLY A 38 24.46 -10.29 -2.91
CA GLY A 38 25.02 -10.01 -4.24
C GLY A 38 24.84 -8.56 -4.71
N SER A 39 23.67 -7.97 -4.44
CA SER A 39 23.37 -6.57 -4.80
C SER A 39 24.21 -5.59 -3.98
N VAL A 40 24.39 -5.85 -2.67
CA VAL A 40 25.26 -5.05 -1.79
C VAL A 40 26.72 -5.09 -2.25
N ASN A 41 27.23 -6.25 -2.67
CA ASN A 41 28.60 -6.36 -3.19
C ASN A 41 28.80 -5.63 -4.53
N SER A 42 27.80 -5.60 -5.42
CA SER A 42 27.91 -4.84 -6.68
C SER A 42 27.78 -3.32 -6.48
N LEU A 43 26.97 -2.89 -5.51
CA LEU A 43 26.81 -1.47 -5.17
C LEU A 43 28.06 -0.90 -4.50
N ILE A 44 28.77 -1.70 -3.67
CA ILE A 44 30.05 -1.31 -3.08
C ILE A 44 31.14 -1.16 -4.15
N PHE A 45 31.19 -2.02 -5.17
CA PHE A 45 32.17 -1.92 -6.26
C PHE A 45 31.92 -0.70 -7.17
N SER A 46 30.66 -0.25 -7.31
CA SER A 46 30.30 0.97 -8.04
C SER A 46 30.52 2.29 -7.27
N MET A 47 30.96 2.22 -6.01
CA MET A 47 31.16 3.37 -5.11
C MET A 47 32.63 3.84 -4.99
N ILE A 48 33.55 3.34 -5.82
CA ILE A 48 34.89 3.91 -5.92
C ILE A 48 34.82 5.13 -6.85
N PRO A 49 35.06 6.36 -6.37
CA PRO A 49 35.02 7.55 -7.23
C PRO A 49 36.16 7.47 -8.25
N GLN A 50 35.83 7.52 -9.55
CA GLN A 50 36.82 7.90 -10.55
C GLN A 50 37.14 9.39 -10.35
N SER A 51 38.42 9.69 -10.20
CA SER A 51 38.96 11.04 -10.11
C SER A 51 38.53 11.89 -11.31
N PRO A 52 38.14 13.16 -11.12
CA PRO A 52 37.70 14.00 -12.24
C PRO A 52 38.88 14.33 -13.17
N PRO A 53 38.65 14.44 -14.50
CA PRO A 53 39.69 14.78 -15.45
C PRO A 53 40.03 16.28 -15.38
N SER A 54 41.33 16.57 -15.42
CA SER A 54 41.91 17.91 -15.56
C SER A 54 41.58 18.53 -16.92
N GLY A 55 40.80 19.61 -16.94
CA GLY A 55 40.57 20.47 -18.12
C GLY A 55 41.39 21.77 -18.07
N PRO A 56 41.73 22.38 -19.21
CA PRO A 56 42.90 23.26 -19.33
C PRO A 56 42.62 24.71 -18.90
N SER A 57 43.65 25.29 -18.27
CA SER A 57 43.80 26.69 -17.92
C SER A 57 43.94 27.59 -19.15
N HIS A 58 43.04 28.55 -19.33
CA HIS A 58 43.26 29.70 -20.19
C HIS A 58 43.31 30.99 -19.36
N SER A 59 44.51 31.55 -19.31
CA SER A 59 44.85 32.88 -18.83
C SER A 59 44.42 33.93 -19.86
N VAL A 60 43.66 34.93 -19.43
CA VAL A 60 43.49 36.19 -20.17
C VAL A 60 43.95 37.32 -19.26
N TYR A 61 44.97 38.02 -19.73
CA TYR A 61 45.63 39.16 -19.10
C TYR A 61 45.02 40.48 -19.58
N SER A 62 45.10 41.49 -18.69
CA SER A 62 45.24 42.96 -18.95
C SER A 62 43.99 43.85 -18.71
N PRO A 63 44.15 45.16 -18.41
CA PRO A 63 44.56 45.66 -17.09
C PRO A 63 43.79 46.93 -16.61
N LEU A 64 44.07 47.34 -15.36
CA LEU A 64 44.00 48.72 -14.81
C LEU A 64 42.64 49.47 -14.81
N ASN A 65 42.07 49.69 -13.62
CA ASN A 65 41.95 51.06 -13.12
C ASN A 65 41.87 51.11 -11.59
N ASN A 66 42.62 52.07 -11.06
CA ASN A 66 42.93 52.33 -9.67
C ASN A 66 41.92 53.34 -9.10
N ARG A 67 41.25 53.04 -7.98
CA ARG A 67 40.65 54.03 -7.06
C ARG A 67 40.13 53.34 -5.79
N ASN A 68 40.90 53.49 -4.71
CA ASN A 68 40.43 53.48 -3.31
C ASN A 68 40.40 54.95 -2.82
N PRO A 69 39.87 55.32 -1.62
CA PRO A 69 39.41 54.47 -0.51
C PRO A 69 38.05 54.90 0.11
N ALA A 70 37.47 54.05 0.98
CA ALA A 70 37.14 54.38 2.38
C ALA A 70 35.98 53.55 2.97
N SER A 71 36.20 53.18 4.24
CA SER A 71 35.22 52.95 5.31
C SER A 71 34.64 51.54 5.58
N VAL A 72 35.17 50.98 6.69
CA VAL A 72 34.43 50.47 7.87
C VAL A 72 33.49 49.27 7.70
N GLY A 73 33.78 48.18 8.44
CA GLY A 73 32.74 47.25 8.89
C GLY A 73 33.25 45.86 9.29
N ARG A 74 33.48 45.67 10.59
CA ARG A 74 33.90 44.41 11.24
C ARG A 74 32.87 43.29 11.06
N GLY A 75 33.35 42.04 11.01
CA GLY A 75 32.53 40.85 11.22
C GLY A 75 33.36 39.57 11.25
N ALA A 76 33.98 39.28 12.40
CA ALA A 76 34.74 38.06 12.65
C ALA A 76 33.83 36.82 12.56
N ILE A 77 34.29 35.81 11.82
CA ILE A 77 33.73 34.45 11.83
C ILE A 77 34.59 33.63 12.80
N PRO A 78 34.03 33.01 13.85
CA PRO A 78 34.66 31.86 14.47
C PRO A 78 34.02 30.56 13.95
N SER A 79 34.91 29.67 13.54
CA SER A 79 34.69 28.28 13.18
C SER A 79 34.39 27.42 14.41
N GLY A 80 33.49 26.44 14.26
CA GLY A 80 33.53 25.16 14.97
C GLY A 80 32.82 25.06 16.32
N SER A 81 31.87 24.13 16.44
CA SER A 81 32.01 22.92 17.28
C SER A 81 30.67 22.17 17.33
N GLY A 82 30.72 20.86 17.12
CA GLY A 82 29.56 19.99 17.23
C GLY A 82 29.22 19.68 18.68
N TYR A 83 27.92 19.53 18.95
CA TYR A 83 27.41 18.74 20.08
C TYR A 83 26.06 18.12 19.68
N THR A 84 26.07 16.81 19.48
CA THR A 84 24.89 15.94 19.60
C THR A 84 24.48 15.88 21.07
N SER A 85 23.18 16.05 21.36
CA SER A 85 22.59 15.55 22.60
C SER A 85 21.22 14.90 22.31
N PRO A 86 20.91 13.74 22.89
CA PRO A 86 19.79 12.88 22.53
C PRO A 86 18.55 13.14 23.40
N ASN A 87 17.49 12.37 23.17
CA ASN A 87 16.27 12.26 23.99
C ASN A 87 15.20 13.35 23.82
N ASN A 88 14.44 13.30 22.72
CA ASN A 88 13.09 13.88 22.76
C ASN A 88 11.98 13.05 22.10
N GLN A 89 12.26 11.90 21.49
CA GLN A 89 11.23 11.13 20.76
C GLN A 89 10.23 10.37 21.66
N SER A 90 10.59 10.03 22.90
CA SER A 90 9.69 9.26 23.76
C SER A 90 8.47 10.06 24.26
N CYS A 91 8.54 11.39 24.28
CA CYS A 91 7.41 12.24 24.70
C CYS A 91 6.38 12.50 23.58
N TYR A 92 6.75 12.42 22.30
CA TYR A 92 5.85 12.80 21.20
C TYR A 92 4.82 11.73 20.84
N LEU A 93 5.13 10.45 21.03
CA LEU A 93 4.22 9.34 20.71
C LEU A 93 3.25 9.02 21.85
N LEU A 94 3.69 9.09 23.10
CA LEU A 94 2.82 8.89 24.27
C LEU A 94 1.79 10.04 24.41
N CYS A 95 2.18 11.28 24.14
CA CYS A 95 1.26 12.42 24.24
C CYS A 95 0.15 12.40 23.17
N ARG A 96 0.38 11.78 22.00
CA ARG A 96 -0.66 11.61 20.96
C ARG A 96 -1.67 10.50 21.27
N PHE A 97 -1.27 9.49 22.05
CA PHE A 97 -2.16 8.40 22.44
C PHE A 97 -3.03 8.76 23.66
N TYR A 98 -2.49 9.52 24.62
CA TYR A 98 -3.22 9.92 25.84
C TYR A 98 -4.07 11.20 25.68
N GLY A 99 -3.75 12.10 24.74
CA GLY A 99 -4.52 13.33 24.51
C GLY A 99 -5.92 13.14 23.94
N LEU A 100 -6.30 11.91 23.55
CA LEU A 100 -7.66 11.59 23.12
C LEU A 100 -8.58 11.14 24.28
N LEU A 101 -8.01 10.84 25.45
CA LEU A 101 -8.75 10.26 26.58
C LEU A 101 -8.82 11.17 27.81
N LEU A 102 -7.91 12.12 27.97
CA LEU A 102 -7.89 13.08 29.08
C LEU A 102 -7.67 14.48 28.52
N ASN A 103 -8.67 15.35 28.68
CA ASN A 103 -8.74 16.73 28.18
C ASN A 103 -7.65 17.63 28.82
N VAL A 104 -6.38 17.36 28.56
CA VAL A 104 -5.23 18.12 29.06
C VAL A 104 -4.43 18.62 27.86
N PHE A 105 -4.68 19.86 27.47
CA PHE A 105 -3.85 20.57 26.50
C PHE A 105 -2.51 20.95 27.16
N CYS A 106 -1.42 20.29 26.79
CA CYS A 106 -0.08 20.78 27.08
C CYS A 106 0.35 21.74 25.97
N TYR A 107 0.24 23.05 26.22
CA TYR A 107 0.82 24.08 25.38
C TYR A 107 2.31 24.17 25.71
N SER A 108 3.18 23.72 24.80
CA SER A 108 4.60 24.05 24.87
C SER A 108 5.01 24.69 23.55
N SER A 109 5.00 26.02 23.56
CA SER A 109 5.61 26.86 22.54
C SER A 109 7.11 26.63 22.54
N ALA A 110 7.65 26.16 21.42
CA ALA A 110 9.07 26.28 21.13
C ALA A 110 9.20 27.04 19.81
N ASP A 111 9.31 28.36 19.93
CA ASP A 111 9.62 29.27 18.84
C ASP A 111 11.03 29.00 18.30
N ARG A 112 11.12 28.62 17.02
CA ARG A 112 12.24 29.00 16.16
C ARG A 112 11.72 29.31 14.76
N VAL A 113 11.70 30.61 14.47
CA VAL A 113 11.34 31.22 13.20
C VAL A 113 12.44 30.96 12.17
N GLY A 114 12.10 30.30 11.06
CA GLY A 114 12.90 30.19 9.84
C GLY A 114 12.00 30.41 8.62
N CYS A 115 12.49 31.13 7.60
CA CYS A 115 11.70 31.71 6.51
C CYS A 115 11.12 30.73 5.46
N LEU A 116 11.18 29.43 5.72
CA LEU A 116 10.39 28.42 5.00
C LEU A 116 9.34 27.90 5.96
N THR A 117 8.25 28.65 6.11
CA THR A 117 7.01 28.15 6.71
C THR A 117 6.51 27.02 5.81
N ALA A 118 6.99 25.81 6.07
CA ALA A 118 6.18 24.62 5.88
C ALA A 118 4.97 24.80 6.81
N VAL A 119 3.97 25.56 6.34
CA VAL A 119 2.66 25.62 6.95
C VAL A 119 2.23 24.18 7.04
N ARG A 120 2.33 23.59 8.23
CA ARG A 120 1.98 22.21 8.48
C ARG A 120 0.48 22.14 8.30
N MET A 121 0.07 21.89 7.07
CA MET A 121 -1.31 21.98 6.66
C MET A 121 -2.14 21.05 7.55
N SER A 122 -3.22 21.59 8.12
CA SER A 122 -4.24 20.78 8.79
C SER A 122 -4.69 19.63 7.89
N ALA A 123 -5.01 18.48 8.47
CA ALA A 123 -5.52 17.33 7.72
C ALA A 123 -6.74 17.72 6.86
N GLY A 124 -7.60 18.61 7.37
CA GLY A 124 -8.73 19.16 6.61
C GLY A 124 -8.31 20.03 5.43
N ALA A 125 -7.23 20.81 5.55
CA ALA A 125 -6.68 21.57 4.44
C ALA A 125 -6.07 20.64 3.37
N LYS A 126 -5.42 19.54 3.78
CA LYS A 126 -4.87 18.54 2.85
C LYS A 126 -6.00 17.83 2.09
N LEU A 127 -7.05 17.44 2.81
CA LEU A 127 -8.26 16.84 2.23
C LEU A 127 -8.98 17.81 1.29
N SER A 128 -9.18 19.07 1.69
CA SER A 128 -9.78 20.11 0.85
C SER A 128 -8.97 20.36 -0.43
N ARG A 129 -7.63 20.38 -0.36
CA ARG A 129 -6.77 20.43 -1.57
C ARG A 129 -6.95 19.20 -2.45
N TYR A 130 -7.09 18.01 -1.88
CA TYR A 130 -7.33 16.77 -2.62
C TYR A 130 -8.70 16.78 -3.33
N PHE A 131 -9.79 17.13 -2.63
CA PHE A 131 -11.12 17.29 -3.23
C PHE A 131 -11.16 18.38 -4.30
N ARG A 132 -10.46 19.50 -4.10
CA ARG A 132 -10.36 20.55 -5.12
C ARG A 132 -9.64 20.05 -6.38
N ARG A 133 -8.71 19.09 -6.26
CA ARG A 133 -8.04 18.44 -7.40
C ARG A 133 -8.95 17.40 -8.08
N LEU A 134 -9.81 16.69 -7.34
CA LEU A 134 -10.80 15.74 -7.91
C LEU A 134 -11.75 16.41 -8.91
N VAL A 135 -12.10 17.68 -8.69
CA VAL A 135 -13.04 18.44 -9.55
C VAL A 135 -12.37 18.93 -10.85
N ARG A 136 -11.03 18.96 -10.94
CA ARG A 136 -10.30 19.45 -12.14
C ARG A 136 -9.88 18.30 -13.06
N PHE A 137 -10.86 17.75 -13.80
CA PHE A 137 -10.66 16.62 -14.71
C PHE A 137 -9.58 16.81 -15.79
N LYS A 138 -9.36 18.05 -16.28
CA LYS A 138 -8.39 18.34 -17.35
C LYS A 138 -6.91 18.21 -16.91
N GLN A 139 -6.64 18.20 -15.61
CA GLN A 139 -5.29 18.12 -15.05
C GLN A 139 -4.95 16.71 -14.53
N MET A 140 -5.78 15.71 -14.85
CA MET A 140 -5.64 14.35 -14.34
C MET A 140 -4.93 13.45 -15.36
N ASP A 141 -3.83 12.80 -14.95
CA ASP A 141 -3.04 11.89 -15.79
C ASP A 141 -3.72 10.52 -15.93
N PHE A 142 -4.84 10.45 -16.67
CA PHE A 142 -5.62 9.22 -16.84
C PHE A 142 -4.85 8.10 -17.53
N GLU A 143 -4.00 8.41 -18.51
CA GLU A 143 -3.22 7.39 -19.22
C GLU A 143 -2.31 6.62 -18.26
N PHE A 144 -1.57 7.35 -17.43
CA PHE A 144 -0.72 6.74 -16.41
C PHE A 144 -1.53 5.92 -15.40
N ALA A 145 -2.69 6.44 -14.97
CA ALA A 145 -3.55 5.76 -14.01
C ALA A 145 -4.17 4.46 -14.57
N VAL A 146 -4.60 4.46 -15.84
CA VAL A 146 -5.11 3.25 -16.54
C VAL A 146 -4.01 2.20 -16.63
N TRP A 147 -2.81 2.58 -17.09
CA TRP A 147 -1.67 1.66 -17.13
C TRP A 147 -1.34 1.10 -15.75
N GLN A 148 -1.44 1.92 -14.71
CA GLN A 148 -1.22 1.47 -13.35
C GLN A 148 -2.23 0.39 -12.93
N MET A 149 -3.52 0.56 -13.23
CA MET A 149 -4.55 -0.44 -12.94
C MET A 149 -4.32 -1.74 -13.71
N VAL A 150 -4.00 -1.66 -15.00
CA VAL A 150 -3.66 -2.84 -15.81
C VAL A 150 -2.43 -3.56 -15.24
N TYR A 151 -1.39 -2.81 -14.87
CA TYR A 151 -0.20 -3.39 -14.28
C TYR A 151 -0.46 -4.02 -12.91
N LEU A 152 -1.40 -3.51 -12.09
CA LEU A 152 -1.78 -4.17 -10.84
C LEU A 152 -2.33 -5.59 -11.06
N LEU A 153 -2.99 -5.85 -12.20
CA LEU A 153 -3.50 -7.18 -12.55
C LEU A 153 -2.43 -8.07 -13.20
N VAL A 154 -1.60 -7.52 -14.08
CA VAL A 154 -0.69 -8.35 -14.92
C VAL A 154 0.73 -8.41 -14.36
N LYS A 155 1.32 -7.26 -13.95
CA LYS A 155 2.73 -7.13 -13.52
C LYS A 155 2.88 -6.05 -12.46
N PRO A 156 2.47 -6.29 -11.20
CA PRO A 156 2.37 -5.24 -10.18
C PRO A 156 3.73 -4.65 -9.78
N GLN A 157 4.83 -5.38 -9.99
CA GLN A 157 6.20 -4.92 -9.74
C GLN A 157 6.54 -3.63 -10.50
N LYS A 158 5.96 -3.43 -11.70
CA LYS A 158 6.17 -2.21 -12.48
C LYS A 158 5.59 -0.98 -11.79
N VAL A 159 4.44 -1.13 -11.12
CA VAL A 159 3.75 -0.02 -10.43
C VAL A 159 4.63 0.52 -9.31
N TYR A 160 5.20 -0.36 -8.48
CA TYR A 160 6.02 0.04 -7.34
C TYR A 160 7.37 0.66 -7.73
N ARG A 161 7.87 0.38 -8.93
CA ARG A 161 9.02 1.10 -9.48
C ARG A 161 8.71 2.59 -9.70
N ASN A 162 7.48 2.94 -10.06
CA ASN A 162 7.07 4.34 -10.22
C ASN A 162 7.02 5.09 -8.89
N PHE A 163 6.69 4.42 -7.79
CA PHE A 163 6.76 5.01 -6.45
C PHE A 163 8.20 5.40 -6.09
N MET A 164 9.19 4.58 -6.44
CA MET A 164 10.62 4.91 -6.26
C MET A 164 11.03 6.16 -7.04
N TYR A 165 10.58 6.28 -8.30
CA TYR A 165 10.90 7.46 -9.11
C TYR A 165 10.32 8.73 -8.49
N ARG A 166 9.07 8.68 -7.98
CA ARG A 166 8.44 9.84 -7.32
C ARG A 166 9.19 10.27 -6.07
N LYS A 167 9.64 9.33 -5.25
CA LYS A 167 10.48 9.65 -4.08
C LYS A 167 11.75 10.41 -4.49
N ARG A 168 12.43 9.99 -5.56
CA ARG A 168 13.63 10.72 -6.04
C ARG A 168 13.35 12.13 -6.56
N THR A 169 12.17 12.38 -7.12
CA THR A 169 11.84 13.67 -7.75
C THR A 169 11.09 14.65 -6.84
N LYS A 170 10.28 14.16 -5.91
CA LYS A 170 9.34 14.95 -5.08
C LYS A 170 9.46 14.66 -3.59
N ASP A 171 10.36 13.76 -3.21
CA ASP A 171 10.63 13.35 -1.83
C ASP A 171 9.41 12.87 -1.01
N GLN A 172 8.39 12.34 -1.69
CA GLN A 172 7.16 11.85 -1.06
C GLN A 172 6.73 10.49 -1.62
N TRP A 173 6.12 9.66 -0.76
CA TRP A 173 5.65 8.33 -1.11
C TRP A 173 4.19 8.30 -1.55
N ALA A 174 3.33 9.05 -0.85
CA ALA A 174 1.90 9.13 -1.14
C ALA A 174 1.61 9.76 -2.51
N ARG A 175 0.50 9.34 -3.11
CA ARG A 175 0.01 9.86 -4.38
C ARG A 175 -0.69 11.20 -4.18
N ASP A 176 -0.31 12.16 -5.01
CA ASP A 176 -0.89 13.50 -5.05
C ASP A 176 -1.97 13.70 -6.12
N ASP A 177 -2.03 12.78 -7.09
CA ASP A 177 -2.96 12.79 -8.22
C ASP A 177 -4.24 12.00 -7.92
N PRO A 178 -5.42 12.57 -8.22
CA PRO A 178 -6.71 11.92 -7.96
C PRO A 178 -7.11 10.89 -9.04
N ALA A 179 -6.34 10.75 -10.12
CA ALA A 179 -6.71 9.95 -11.31
C ALA A 179 -6.97 8.49 -10.98
N PHE A 180 -6.10 7.86 -10.19
CA PHE A 180 -6.27 6.48 -9.77
C PHE A 180 -7.55 6.27 -8.94
N LEU A 181 -7.87 7.19 -8.03
CA LEU A 181 -9.05 7.07 -7.17
C LEU A 181 -10.34 7.20 -7.99
N VAL A 182 -10.36 8.09 -8.99
CA VAL A 182 -11.51 8.23 -9.91
C VAL A 182 -11.72 6.96 -10.73
N LEU A 183 -10.66 6.37 -11.28
CA LEU A 183 -10.79 5.12 -12.02
C LEU A 183 -11.17 3.94 -11.11
N LEU A 184 -10.67 3.92 -9.86
CA LEU A 184 -11.09 2.93 -8.86
C LEU A 184 -12.59 3.09 -8.54
N ALA A 185 -13.09 4.30 -8.34
CA ALA A 185 -14.51 4.58 -8.11
C ALA A 185 -15.37 4.17 -9.31
N LEU A 186 -14.89 4.41 -10.54
CA LEU A 186 -15.55 3.91 -11.76
C LEU A 186 -15.60 2.37 -11.78
N SER A 187 -14.48 1.70 -11.45
CA SER A 187 -14.44 0.24 -11.40
C SER A 187 -15.38 -0.34 -10.34
N LEU A 188 -15.50 0.34 -9.18
CA LEU A 188 -16.46 0.02 -8.14
C LEU A 188 -17.90 0.13 -8.66
N ALA A 189 -18.26 1.25 -9.30
CA ALA A 189 -19.59 1.46 -9.87
C ALA A 189 -19.95 0.38 -10.91
N VAL A 190 -19.05 0.10 -11.86
CA VAL A 190 -19.26 -0.95 -12.88
C VAL A 190 -19.42 -2.32 -12.24
N SER A 191 -18.56 -2.66 -11.27
CA SER A 191 -18.65 -3.94 -10.57
C SER A 191 -19.95 -4.08 -9.77
N SER A 192 -20.44 -3.00 -9.14
CA SER A 192 -21.71 -3.01 -8.42
C SER A 192 -22.91 -3.20 -9.34
N ILE A 193 -22.86 -2.65 -10.56
CA ILE A 193 -23.89 -2.90 -11.59
C ILE A 193 -23.91 -4.38 -11.96
N ILE A 194 -22.75 -4.98 -12.26
CA ILE A 194 -22.65 -6.42 -12.59
C ILE A 194 -23.24 -7.26 -11.45
N PHE A 195 -22.85 -6.97 -10.21
CA PHE A 195 -23.33 -7.70 -9.04
C PHE A 195 -24.86 -7.58 -8.87
N ALA A 196 -25.41 -6.38 -9.04
CA ALA A 196 -26.84 -6.14 -8.94
C ALA A 196 -27.65 -6.83 -10.04
N LEU A 197 -27.13 -6.89 -11.26
CA LEU A 197 -27.75 -7.62 -12.37
C LEU A 197 -27.79 -9.13 -12.09
N VAL A 198 -26.69 -9.71 -11.60
CA VAL A 198 -26.61 -11.14 -11.28
C VAL A 198 -27.53 -11.52 -10.13
N MET A 199 -27.67 -10.65 -9.12
CA MET A 199 -28.54 -10.88 -7.96
C MET A 199 -30.00 -10.49 -8.20
N GLY A 200 -30.33 -9.79 -9.29
CA GLY A 200 -31.69 -9.28 -9.53
C GLY A 200 -32.15 -8.23 -8.50
N LEU A 201 -31.25 -7.35 -8.05
CA LEU A 201 -31.58 -6.34 -7.03
C LEU A 201 -32.47 -5.22 -7.59
N SER A 202 -33.38 -4.70 -6.75
CA SER A 202 -34.12 -3.47 -7.04
C SER A 202 -33.21 -2.24 -7.03
N PHE A 203 -33.66 -1.12 -7.62
CA PHE A 203 -32.84 0.11 -7.69
C PHE A 203 -32.41 0.62 -6.29
N ILE A 204 -33.30 0.59 -5.30
CA ILE A 204 -32.98 1.00 -3.92
C ILE A 204 -31.96 0.04 -3.28
N ALA A 205 -32.12 -1.27 -3.51
CA ALA A 205 -31.18 -2.27 -3.02
C ALA A 205 -29.80 -2.10 -3.67
N PHE A 206 -29.75 -1.79 -4.96
CA PHE A 206 -28.52 -1.44 -5.68
C PHE A 206 -27.83 -0.22 -5.07
N VAL A 207 -28.55 0.88 -4.82
CA VAL A 207 -27.95 2.09 -4.21
C VAL A 207 -27.40 1.79 -2.80
N LYS A 208 -28.15 1.04 -1.98
CA LYS A 208 -27.68 0.61 -0.64
C LYS A 208 -26.42 -0.24 -0.74
N PHE A 209 -26.39 -1.20 -1.67
CA PHE A 209 -25.23 -2.06 -1.92
C PHE A 209 -24.01 -1.24 -2.41
N PHE A 210 -24.20 -0.35 -3.38
CA PHE A 210 -23.13 0.50 -3.90
C PHE A 210 -22.51 1.38 -2.80
N LEU A 211 -23.35 2.04 -1.99
CA LEU A 211 -22.86 2.83 -0.86
C LEU A 211 -22.12 1.98 0.18
N TRP A 212 -22.60 0.76 0.44
CA TRP A 212 -21.92 -0.17 1.35
C TRP A 212 -20.51 -0.53 0.84
N VAL A 213 -20.41 -0.95 -0.42
CA VAL A 213 -19.13 -1.37 -1.01
C VAL A 213 -18.12 -0.21 -1.02
N VAL A 214 -18.58 1.01 -1.34
CA VAL A 214 -17.71 2.20 -1.36
C VAL A 214 -17.29 2.61 0.05
N PHE A 215 -18.24 2.87 0.94
CA PHE A 215 -17.92 3.49 2.23
C PHE A 215 -17.43 2.50 3.27
N VAL A 216 -18.00 1.30 3.31
CA VAL A 216 -17.65 0.30 4.32
C VAL A 216 -16.50 -0.58 3.82
N ASP A 217 -16.67 -1.25 2.68
CA ASP A 217 -15.72 -2.26 2.23
C ASP A 217 -14.42 -1.65 1.67
N CYS A 218 -14.51 -0.54 0.92
CA CYS A 218 -13.32 0.12 0.39
C CYS A 218 -12.73 1.15 1.37
N ILE A 219 -13.52 2.14 1.84
CA ILE A 219 -12.97 3.21 2.68
C ILE A 219 -12.83 2.77 4.14
N GLY A 220 -13.88 2.24 4.76
CA GLY A 220 -13.89 1.89 6.19
C GLY A 220 -12.84 0.84 6.54
N VAL A 221 -12.87 -0.32 5.88
CA VAL A 221 -11.86 -1.37 6.05
C VAL A 221 -10.48 -0.86 5.65
N GLY A 222 -10.38 -0.03 4.61
CA GLY A 222 -9.14 0.57 4.18
C GLY A 222 -8.47 1.47 5.21
N LEU A 223 -9.23 2.30 5.92
CA LEU A 223 -8.73 3.14 7.01
C LEU A 223 -8.18 2.30 8.18
N ILE A 224 -8.88 1.22 8.52
CA ILE A 224 -8.45 0.29 9.59
C ILE A 224 -7.14 -0.38 9.19
N ILE A 225 -7.08 -0.97 7.98
CA ILE A 225 -5.89 -1.65 7.47
C ILE A 225 -4.71 -0.68 7.33
N ALA A 226 -4.92 0.50 6.76
CA ALA A 226 -3.87 1.50 6.59
C ALA A 226 -3.29 1.93 7.95
N THR A 227 -4.14 2.15 8.95
CA THR A 227 -3.72 2.53 10.30
C THR A 227 -2.95 1.41 11.00
N ALA A 228 -3.42 0.16 10.89
CA ALA A 228 -2.73 -0.99 11.46
C ALA A 228 -1.36 -1.21 10.81
N LEU A 229 -1.29 -1.17 9.47
CA LEU A 229 -0.03 -1.36 8.74
C LEU A 229 0.94 -0.19 8.97
N TRP A 230 0.44 1.04 9.07
CA TRP A 230 1.24 2.22 9.43
C TRP A 230 1.86 2.06 10.82
N PHE A 231 1.07 1.62 11.80
CA PHE A 231 1.55 1.36 13.16
C PHE A 231 2.60 0.26 13.19
N ILE A 232 2.30 -0.90 12.58
CA ILE A 232 3.22 -2.04 12.53
C ILE A 232 4.54 -1.66 11.84
N SER A 233 4.46 -0.93 10.74
CA SER A 233 5.63 -0.58 9.94
C SER A 233 6.58 0.37 10.68
N ASN A 234 6.03 1.42 11.31
CA ASN A 234 6.84 2.39 12.03
C ASN A 234 7.37 1.86 13.37
N TYR A 235 6.62 0.99 14.05
CA TYR A 235 7.01 0.48 15.36
C TYR A 235 7.94 -0.74 15.28
N TYR A 236 7.70 -1.69 14.38
CA TYR A 236 8.43 -2.97 14.34
C TYR A 236 9.39 -3.11 13.15
N LEU A 237 9.04 -2.54 11.99
CA LEU A 237 9.74 -2.83 10.73
C LEU A 237 10.72 -1.73 10.32
N ARG A 238 10.75 -0.59 11.02
CA ARG A 238 11.64 0.53 10.69
C ARG A 238 13.11 0.15 10.92
N ARG A 239 13.96 0.47 9.95
CA ARG A 239 15.42 0.31 10.03
C ARG A 239 16.14 1.62 10.34
N VAL A 240 15.67 2.72 9.78
CA VAL A 240 16.28 4.04 9.87
C VAL A 240 15.31 4.98 10.58
N ASP A 241 15.78 5.70 11.58
CA ASP A 241 14.93 6.56 12.43
C ASP A 241 14.70 7.97 11.86
N ASP A 242 15.36 8.30 10.74
CA ASP A 242 15.30 9.63 10.10
C ASP A 242 14.01 9.85 9.29
N GLU A 243 13.35 8.78 8.83
CA GLU A 243 12.15 8.87 7.99
C GLU A 243 11.07 7.87 8.43
N ASP A 244 9.87 8.38 8.68
CA ASP A 244 8.68 7.59 9.00
C ASP A 244 7.89 7.21 7.74
N VAL A 245 7.21 6.05 7.79
CA VAL A 245 6.27 5.66 6.75
C VAL A 245 5.05 6.57 6.78
N GLU A 246 4.77 7.23 5.66
CA GLU A 246 3.60 8.10 5.49
C GLU A 246 2.29 7.29 5.58
N TRP A 247 1.33 7.75 6.39
CA TRP A 247 0.01 7.11 6.48
C TRP A 247 -0.73 7.09 5.13
N GLY A 248 -0.60 8.16 4.33
CA GLY A 248 -1.19 8.24 3.00
C GLY A 248 -0.65 7.17 2.05
N TYR A 249 0.62 6.79 2.21
CA TYR A 249 1.20 5.68 1.45
C TYR A 249 0.60 4.34 1.87
N CYS A 250 0.39 4.10 3.17
CA CYS A 250 -0.27 2.88 3.66
C CYS A 250 -1.69 2.72 3.08
N PHE A 251 -2.43 3.83 3.00
CA PHE A 251 -3.75 3.86 2.37
C PHE A 251 -3.69 3.63 0.86
N ASP A 252 -2.73 4.23 0.15
CA ASP A 252 -2.52 3.98 -1.28
C ASP A 252 -2.18 2.51 -1.57
N VAL A 253 -1.37 1.87 -0.72
CA VAL A 253 -1.05 0.44 -0.83
C VAL A 253 -2.32 -0.40 -0.66
N HIS A 254 -3.19 -0.06 0.30
CA HIS A 254 -4.49 -0.71 0.45
C HIS A 254 -5.34 -0.55 -0.82
N LEU A 255 -5.48 0.66 -1.38
CA LEU A 255 -6.27 0.88 -2.60
C LEU A 255 -5.69 0.12 -3.81
N ASN A 256 -4.37 0.06 -3.94
CA ASN A 256 -3.70 -0.72 -4.98
C ASN A 256 -3.95 -2.24 -4.83
N ALA A 257 -3.96 -2.76 -3.59
CA ALA A 257 -4.23 -4.17 -3.32
C ALA A 257 -5.71 -4.53 -3.44
N PHE A 258 -6.59 -3.58 -3.11
CA PHE A 258 -8.03 -3.72 -3.18
C PHE A 258 -8.52 -3.86 -4.62
N PHE A 259 -7.92 -3.14 -5.59
CA PHE A 259 -8.37 -3.19 -6.99
C PHE A 259 -8.33 -4.60 -7.61
N PRO A 260 -7.22 -5.37 -7.56
CA PRO A 260 -7.22 -6.76 -8.03
C PRO A 260 -8.19 -7.67 -7.27
N MET A 261 -8.27 -7.51 -5.94
CA MET A 261 -9.25 -8.26 -5.12
C MET A 261 -10.68 -7.98 -5.60
N LEU A 262 -11.01 -6.71 -5.89
CA LEU A 262 -12.29 -6.29 -6.44
C LEU A 262 -12.56 -6.98 -7.79
N MET A 263 -11.57 -7.06 -8.68
CA MET A 263 -11.75 -7.75 -9.97
C MET A 263 -12.06 -9.24 -9.80
N PHE A 264 -11.42 -9.93 -8.85
CA PHE A 264 -11.76 -11.33 -8.57
C PHE A 264 -13.13 -11.50 -7.91
N LEU A 265 -13.44 -10.68 -6.89
CA LEU A 265 -14.63 -10.90 -6.04
C LEU A 265 -15.90 -10.21 -6.53
N HIS A 266 -15.80 -9.08 -7.24
CA HIS A 266 -16.96 -8.30 -7.68
C HIS A 266 -17.15 -8.31 -9.21
N VAL A 267 -16.19 -8.86 -9.97
CA VAL A 267 -16.34 -9.05 -11.42
C VAL A 267 -16.35 -10.54 -11.77
N LEU A 268 -15.26 -11.26 -11.54
CA LEU A 268 -15.17 -12.68 -11.90
C LEU A 268 -16.16 -13.55 -11.13
N MET A 269 -16.30 -13.33 -9.82
CA MET A 269 -17.16 -14.16 -8.98
C MET A 269 -18.65 -14.04 -9.33
N PRO A 270 -19.27 -12.85 -9.47
CA PRO A 270 -20.66 -12.75 -9.92
C PRO A 270 -20.90 -13.34 -11.31
N LEU A 271 -19.97 -13.18 -12.25
CA LEU A 271 -20.09 -13.77 -13.58
C LEU A 271 -20.10 -15.31 -13.56
N THR A 272 -19.31 -15.91 -12.66
CA THR A 272 -19.22 -17.37 -12.53
C THR A 272 -20.25 -17.95 -11.54
N TYR A 273 -20.86 -17.11 -10.71
CA TYR A 273 -21.77 -17.54 -9.65
C TYR A 273 -22.98 -18.35 -10.14
N PRO A 274 -23.83 -17.83 -11.07
CA PRO A 274 -25.05 -18.53 -11.48
C PRO A 274 -24.74 -19.83 -12.24
N SER A 275 -23.67 -19.86 -13.04
CA SER A 275 -23.35 -20.99 -13.92
C SER A 275 -22.49 -22.07 -13.27
N LEU A 276 -21.61 -21.73 -12.32
CA LEU A 276 -20.64 -22.68 -11.76
C LEU A 276 -20.73 -22.84 -10.24
N ILE A 277 -21.09 -21.81 -9.47
CA ILE A 277 -20.88 -21.78 -8.00
C ILE A 277 -22.15 -22.07 -7.18
N ASN A 278 -23.34 -21.81 -7.74
CA ASN A 278 -24.61 -21.93 -7.01
C ASN A 278 -25.09 -23.37 -6.75
N TYR A 279 -24.30 -24.39 -7.12
CA TYR A 279 -24.66 -25.80 -6.94
C TYR A 279 -24.05 -26.40 -5.67
N ASP A 280 -24.74 -27.35 -5.05
CA ASP A 280 -24.26 -28.06 -3.86
C ASP A 280 -23.40 -29.29 -4.22
N ALA A 281 -22.29 -29.03 -4.91
CA ALA A 281 -21.32 -30.05 -5.30
C ALA A 281 -19.90 -29.64 -4.94
N LEU A 282 -18.98 -30.61 -4.85
CA LEU A 282 -17.59 -30.37 -4.45
C LEU A 282 -16.88 -29.39 -5.40
N LEU A 283 -17.07 -29.54 -6.71
CA LEU A 283 -16.39 -28.73 -7.73
C LEU A 283 -16.78 -27.23 -7.67
N PRO A 284 -18.06 -26.84 -7.63
CA PRO A 284 -18.52 -25.47 -7.33
C PRO A 284 -17.91 -24.87 -6.05
N ARG A 285 -17.84 -25.67 -4.98
CA ARG A 285 -17.28 -25.25 -3.69
C ARG A 285 -15.79 -24.99 -3.79
N PHE A 286 -15.06 -25.93 -4.39
CA PHE A 286 -13.62 -25.81 -4.62
C PHE A 286 -13.31 -24.58 -5.48
N PHE A 287 -14.03 -24.39 -6.59
CA PHE A 287 -13.84 -23.26 -7.49
C PHE A 287 -14.13 -21.91 -6.81
N GLY A 288 -15.28 -21.79 -6.13
CA GLY A 288 -15.66 -20.56 -5.42
C GLY A 288 -14.68 -20.22 -4.28
N ASN A 289 -14.29 -21.20 -3.48
CA ASN A 289 -13.32 -20.99 -2.40
C ASN A 289 -11.92 -20.69 -2.97
N THR A 290 -11.55 -21.24 -4.13
CA THR A 290 -10.28 -20.92 -4.82
C THR A 290 -10.25 -19.46 -5.27
N ILE A 291 -11.36 -18.92 -5.81
CA ILE A 291 -11.42 -17.49 -6.17
C ILE A 291 -11.19 -16.61 -4.94
N TRP A 292 -11.85 -16.91 -3.82
CA TRP A 292 -11.63 -16.21 -2.54
C TRP A 292 -10.19 -16.29 -2.08
N PHE A 293 -9.61 -17.49 -2.06
CA PHE A 293 -8.24 -17.71 -1.66
C PHE A 293 -7.26 -16.91 -2.53
N VAL A 294 -7.38 -17.01 -3.86
CA VAL A 294 -6.53 -16.28 -4.81
C VAL A 294 -6.68 -14.77 -4.64
N ALA A 295 -7.91 -14.26 -4.48
CA ALA A 295 -8.15 -12.83 -4.29
C ALA A 295 -7.45 -12.28 -3.05
N VAL A 296 -7.56 -12.98 -1.90
CA VAL A 296 -6.94 -12.55 -0.64
C VAL A 296 -5.42 -12.73 -0.67
N VAL A 297 -4.91 -13.82 -1.23
CA VAL A 297 -3.46 -14.02 -1.44
C VAL A 297 -2.90 -12.89 -2.30
N TYR A 298 -3.59 -12.53 -3.37
CA TYR A 298 -3.13 -11.46 -4.26
C TYR A 298 -3.12 -10.11 -3.56
N TYR A 299 -4.14 -9.82 -2.74
CA TYR A 299 -4.16 -8.62 -1.89
C TYR A 299 -2.96 -8.56 -0.94
N ILE A 300 -2.64 -9.67 -0.27
CA ILE A 300 -1.46 -9.76 0.62
C ILE A 300 -0.17 -9.57 -0.18
N TYR A 301 -0.06 -10.17 -1.36
CA TYR A 301 1.11 -10.04 -2.23
C TYR A 301 1.35 -8.59 -2.68
N ILE A 302 0.32 -7.88 -3.12
CA ILE A 302 0.42 -6.46 -3.49
C ILE A 302 0.82 -5.61 -2.28
N THR A 303 0.22 -5.89 -1.12
CA THR A 303 0.59 -5.23 0.15
C THR A 303 2.07 -5.41 0.45
N PHE A 304 2.56 -6.65 0.43
CA PHE A 304 3.98 -6.98 0.63
C PHE A 304 4.90 -6.23 -0.36
N LEU A 305 4.50 -6.17 -1.62
CA LEU A 305 5.28 -5.53 -2.67
C LEU A 305 5.39 -4.02 -2.47
N GLY A 306 4.34 -3.39 -1.93
CA GLY A 306 4.38 -2.00 -1.49
C GLY A 306 5.42 -1.78 -0.40
N TYR A 307 5.29 -2.48 0.73
CA TYR A 307 6.22 -2.26 1.84
C TYR A 307 7.65 -2.67 1.54
N THR A 308 7.89 -3.65 0.66
CA THR A 308 9.25 -4.03 0.23
C THR A 308 9.88 -2.99 -0.69
N ALA A 309 9.07 -2.15 -1.32
CA ALA A 309 9.59 -1.04 -2.11
C ALA A 309 10.30 -0.02 -1.20
N LEU A 310 9.81 0.20 0.02
CA LEU A 310 10.37 1.16 0.98
C LEU A 310 11.75 0.71 1.49
N PRO A 311 12.85 1.44 1.18
CA PRO A 311 14.19 1.08 1.65
C PRO A 311 14.38 1.29 3.15
N ILE A 312 13.49 2.07 3.79
CA ILE A 312 13.48 2.36 5.22
C ILE A 312 13.02 1.19 6.09
N LEU A 313 12.41 0.16 5.49
CA LEU A 313 11.89 -1.01 6.19
C LEU A 313 12.84 -2.20 6.12
N LYS A 314 12.95 -2.93 7.23
CA LYS A 314 13.59 -4.25 7.34
C LYS A 314 12.53 -5.32 7.58
N ASN A 315 12.86 -6.58 7.29
CA ASN A 315 12.03 -7.74 7.60
C ASN A 315 10.58 -7.68 7.06
N THR A 316 10.39 -7.14 5.85
CA THR A 316 9.06 -7.04 5.22
C THR A 316 8.42 -8.39 4.90
N HIS A 317 9.16 -9.49 5.01
CA HIS A 317 8.63 -10.86 4.85
C HIS A 317 7.53 -11.21 5.86
N ILE A 318 7.42 -10.48 6.98
CA ILE A 318 6.34 -10.65 7.98
C ILE A 318 4.96 -10.48 7.34
N PHE A 319 4.82 -9.64 6.31
CA PHE A 319 3.56 -9.47 5.60
C PHE A 319 3.06 -10.74 4.89
N PHE A 320 3.90 -11.76 4.70
CA PHE A 320 3.48 -13.04 4.10
C PHE A 320 2.88 -14.04 5.11
N TYR A 321 3.11 -13.88 6.42
CA TYR A 321 2.63 -14.83 7.42
C TYR A 321 1.11 -15.10 7.40
N PRO A 322 0.24 -14.11 7.12
CA PRO A 322 -1.20 -14.36 7.00
C PRO A 322 -1.58 -15.38 5.91
N ILE A 323 -0.75 -15.59 4.88
CA ILE A 323 -1.03 -16.56 3.81
C ILE A 323 -1.09 -17.99 4.34
N THR A 324 -0.24 -18.35 5.31
CA THR A 324 -0.26 -19.70 5.89
C THR A 324 -1.57 -19.98 6.62
N PHE A 325 -2.04 -19.03 7.42
CA PHE A 325 -3.34 -19.13 8.10
C PHE A 325 -4.50 -19.14 7.10
N LEU A 326 -4.41 -18.34 6.03
CA LEU A 326 -5.38 -18.32 4.95
C LEU A 326 -5.46 -19.67 4.23
N PHE A 327 -4.32 -20.33 4.02
CA PHE A 327 -4.29 -21.66 3.40
C PHE A 327 -4.99 -22.69 4.30
N ILE A 328 -4.68 -22.71 5.60
CA ILE A 328 -5.37 -23.59 6.55
C ILE A 328 -6.90 -23.33 6.54
N PHE A 329 -7.30 -22.06 6.56
CA PHE A 329 -8.72 -21.67 6.47
C PHE A 329 -9.37 -22.14 5.16
N TYR A 330 -8.70 -21.96 4.03
CA TYR A 330 -9.17 -22.44 2.73
C TYR A 330 -9.43 -23.95 2.75
N ILE A 331 -8.49 -24.73 3.25
CA ILE A 331 -8.62 -26.19 3.37
C ILE A 331 -9.80 -26.55 4.27
N ALA A 332 -9.91 -25.91 5.43
CA ALA A 332 -11.01 -26.13 6.37
C ALA A 332 -12.38 -25.83 5.74
N THR A 333 -12.50 -24.75 4.95
CA THR A 333 -13.78 -24.42 4.28
C THR A 333 -14.16 -25.46 3.22
N VAL A 334 -13.19 -25.99 2.46
CA VAL A 334 -13.44 -27.02 1.44
C VAL A 334 -13.82 -28.35 2.09
N THR A 335 -13.12 -28.78 3.14
CA THR A 335 -13.39 -30.07 3.82
C THR A 335 -14.67 -30.04 4.64
N ALA A 336 -15.00 -28.90 5.27
CA ALA A 336 -16.26 -28.70 5.97
C ALA A 336 -17.48 -28.60 5.02
N GLY A 337 -17.27 -28.59 3.71
CA GLY A 337 -18.35 -28.43 2.72
C GLY A 337 -18.93 -27.02 2.66
N TRP A 338 -18.24 -26.02 3.22
CA TRP A 338 -18.71 -24.64 3.26
C TRP A 338 -18.29 -23.87 2.00
N ASN A 339 -19.28 -23.36 1.25
CA ASN A 339 -19.05 -22.45 0.13
C ASN A 339 -19.11 -20.99 0.60
N VAL A 340 -17.94 -20.35 0.72
CA VAL A 340 -17.83 -18.95 1.20
C VAL A 340 -18.58 -18.00 0.27
N SER A 341 -18.54 -18.24 -1.04
CA SER A 341 -19.22 -17.40 -2.03
C SER A 341 -20.73 -17.42 -1.85
N ARG A 342 -21.34 -18.59 -1.59
CA ARG A 342 -22.80 -18.67 -1.34
C ARG A 342 -23.20 -17.90 -0.08
N THR A 343 -22.39 -17.95 0.97
CA THR A 343 -22.63 -17.16 2.19
C THR A 343 -22.49 -15.66 1.93
N ALA A 344 -21.48 -15.24 1.19
CA ALA A 344 -21.28 -13.84 0.82
C ALA A 344 -22.45 -13.28 0.00
N PHE A 345 -22.91 -14.00 -1.04
CA PHE A 345 -24.06 -13.59 -1.85
C PHE A 345 -25.34 -13.49 -1.02
N LYS A 346 -25.61 -14.47 -0.14
CA LYS A 346 -26.76 -14.40 0.79
C LYS A 346 -26.67 -13.20 1.72
N PHE A 347 -25.49 -12.92 2.26
CA PHE A 347 -25.26 -11.78 3.15
C PHE A 347 -25.52 -10.45 2.44
N TYR A 348 -24.97 -10.27 1.23
CA TYR A 348 -25.18 -9.06 0.45
C TYR A 348 -26.64 -8.90 0.00
N HIS A 349 -27.30 -9.98 -0.41
CA HIS A 349 -28.72 -9.96 -0.76
C HIS A 349 -29.59 -9.57 0.45
N PHE A 350 -29.34 -10.15 1.62
CA PHE A 350 -30.07 -9.82 2.86
C PHE A 350 -29.90 -8.34 3.25
N ARG A 351 -28.67 -7.83 3.20
CA ARG A 351 -28.35 -6.43 3.51
C ARG A 351 -28.97 -5.44 2.52
N ALA A 352 -28.99 -5.78 1.23
CA ALA A 352 -29.47 -4.89 0.18
C ALA A 352 -31.00 -4.92 0.04
N GLY A 353 -31.59 -6.12 0.07
CA GLY A 353 -33.02 -6.35 -0.16
C GLY A 353 -33.92 -6.07 1.03
N GLY A 354 -33.38 -6.08 2.26
CA GLY A 354 -34.21 -6.20 3.46
C GLY A 354 -34.88 -7.58 3.53
N THR A 355 -35.28 -8.01 4.72
CA THR A 355 -36.09 -9.23 4.90
C THR A 355 -37.30 -9.20 3.96
N GLN A 356 -37.31 -10.10 2.97
CA GLN A 356 -38.56 -10.60 2.42
C GLN A 356 -39.04 -11.74 3.30
#